data_AF-A0A6N8F2E3-F1
#
_entry.id   AF-A0A6N8F2E3-F1
#
_cell.length_a   1.000
_cell.length_b   1.000
_cell.length_c   1.000
_cell.angle_alpha   90.00
_cell.angle_beta   90.00
_cell.angle_gamma   90.00
#
_symmetry.space_group_name_H-M   'P 1'
#
loop_
_entity.id
_entity.type
_entity.pdbx_description
1 polymer ?
#
loop_
_entity_poly.entity_id
_entity_poly.type
_entity_poly.pdbx_seq_one_letter_code
_entity_poly.pdbx_strand_id
1 'polypeptide(L)'
;MAKENAFLDDNQGLSEDVADSFDFDELEEKLQSQLEEELADLEFLADEKEKIGNPDNLGNVIMDVVWEQFMNQIAVTAGEDFIKENNGLKLDLRDEAHIQTTENFANGNIATHNTKIYYQERYDSWQSNFQKDPNTEHKTSNFRYNEDQQVWEKHDTRIDSWKKVLNKGSRDDFDKRRPTGKDTNNTNMDHTVSAAEIIRDPAANAHMTREEQVAFANSEKNLNLMDSAANQSKGDSTTSEWLDSERDGKKAAERFNVDEEALRKKDKEAREEYEKQKKEAEKKSIEAGKQSQKEEAFRIGGKALRAVLMQLLADLVKEIIAKLVKWFKSAKKGLDTLLDSLKEAIHSFISKMKTHLINAGNTVSSTVATAILGPIFGTIKKVWMLLKQGWKSLKDAVNYIKSPENKGKPISRLLLETGKIIIAGLTGAGALVLGEAIEKGLMTIPIFAIEIPLIGSLANIIGIFLGAVVAGIIGAIAINLIEKRIEKSQKADVVKAQVEKSNEVLNLQHQVRIVSEVNLEHTKANAAKEIKDRHVAAANMMSESLKNIAANCEDDESIQNTFDDIDNLFDELSEE
;
A
#
# COMPACT_ATOMS: atom_id res chain seq x y z
N MET A 1 -28.65 17.49 -25.01
CA MET A 1 -28.62 16.24 -25.79
C MET A 1 -28.84 15.11 -24.81
N ALA A 2 -29.97 14.42 -24.95
CA ALA A 2 -30.38 13.30 -24.13
C ALA A 2 -29.41 12.12 -24.31
N LYS A 3 -29.14 11.38 -23.24
CA LYS A 3 -28.58 10.04 -23.32
C LYS A 3 -29.55 9.09 -22.63
N GLU A 4 -30.04 8.16 -23.45
CA GLU A 4 -30.88 7.01 -23.14
C GLU A 4 -30.38 6.25 -21.92
N ASN A 5 -31.27 6.05 -20.95
CA ASN A 5 -31.19 4.91 -20.04
C ASN A 5 -31.61 3.68 -20.85
N ALA A 6 -30.66 2.80 -21.16
CA ALA A 6 -30.97 1.49 -21.72
C ALA A 6 -31.61 0.64 -20.60
N PHE A 7 -32.94 0.54 -20.63
CA PHE A 7 -33.67 -0.51 -19.94
C PHE A 7 -33.32 -1.84 -20.62
N LEU A 8 -32.78 -2.79 -19.85
CA LEU A 8 -32.64 -4.18 -20.26
C LEU A 8 -33.95 -4.92 -19.91
N ASP A 9 -34.34 -5.76 -20.85
CA ASP A 9 -35.62 -6.43 -21.00
C ASP A 9 -35.80 -7.56 -19.97
N ASP A 10 -36.83 -7.46 -19.12
CA ASP A 10 -37.27 -8.49 -18.18
C ASP A 10 -38.07 -9.58 -18.93
N ASN A 11 -37.39 -10.55 -19.54
CA ASN A 11 -37.89 -11.93 -19.69
C ASN A 11 -36.92 -12.81 -20.49
N GLN A 12 -36.06 -13.54 -19.79
CA GLN A 12 -35.63 -14.85 -20.25
C GLN A 12 -35.76 -15.83 -19.09
N GLY A 13 -36.79 -16.68 -19.16
CA GLY A 13 -37.06 -17.71 -18.18
C GLY A 13 -35.89 -18.68 -18.07
N LEU A 14 -35.30 -18.74 -16.89
CA LEU A 14 -34.34 -19.77 -16.50
C LEU A 14 -35.15 -21.03 -16.14
N SER A 15 -34.88 -22.12 -16.85
CA SER A 15 -35.48 -23.43 -16.60
C SER A 15 -35.11 -23.95 -15.20
N GLU A 16 -36.10 -24.54 -14.51
CA GLU A 16 -36.03 -25.11 -13.15
C GLU A 16 -34.86 -26.11 -12.90
N ASP A 17 -34.25 -26.68 -13.94
CA ASP A 17 -33.17 -27.68 -13.82
C ASP A 17 -31.74 -27.10 -13.66
N VAL A 18 -31.53 -25.79 -13.79
CA VAL A 18 -30.17 -25.17 -13.68
C VAL A 18 -29.87 -24.64 -12.27
N ALA A 19 -30.90 -24.45 -11.44
CA ALA A 19 -30.77 -23.82 -10.12
C ALA A 19 -30.18 -24.74 -9.02
N ASP A 20 -30.27 -26.06 -9.16
CA ASP A 20 -29.84 -27.02 -8.12
C ASP A 20 -28.29 -27.16 -7.96
N SER A 21 -27.49 -26.45 -8.77
CA SER A 21 -26.01 -26.54 -8.74
C SER A 21 -25.27 -25.23 -8.48
N PHE A 22 -25.98 -24.10 -8.36
CA PHE A 22 -25.37 -22.79 -8.25
C PHE A 22 -25.35 -22.30 -6.80
N ASP A 23 -24.15 -22.07 -6.25
CA ASP A 23 -23.95 -21.59 -4.88
C ASP A 23 -24.13 -20.07 -4.81
N PHE A 24 -25.37 -19.64 -4.54
CA PHE A 24 -25.73 -18.23 -4.44
C PHE A 24 -25.11 -17.55 -3.21
N ASP A 25 -24.85 -18.29 -2.12
CA ASP A 25 -24.23 -17.77 -0.91
C ASP A 25 -22.76 -17.39 -1.18
N GLU A 26 -22.02 -18.26 -1.86
CA GLU A 26 -20.62 -18.00 -2.24
C GLU A 26 -20.50 -16.82 -3.23
N LEU A 27 -21.44 -16.70 -4.18
CA LEU A 27 -21.47 -15.57 -5.10
C LEU A 27 -21.78 -14.25 -4.37
N GLU A 28 -22.73 -14.27 -3.44
CA GLU A 28 -23.10 -13.10 -2.64
C GLU A 28 -21.92 -12.62 -1.78
N GLU A 29 -21.22 -13.52 -1.09
CA GLU A 29 -20.04 -13.20 -0.27
C GLU A 29 -18.92 -12.58 -1.13
N LYS A 30 -18.68 -13.12 -2.33
CA LYS A 30 -17.66 -12.59 -3.26
C LYS A 30 -17.99 -11.18 -3.74
N LEU A 31 -19.24 -10.94 -4.12
CA LEU A 31 -19.69 -9.62 -4.58
C LEU A 31 -19.68 -8.60 -3.43
N GLN A 32 -20.00 -9.03 -2.20
CA GLN A 32 -19.90 -8.18 -1.00
C GLN A 32 -18.44 -7.82 -0.68
N SER A 33 -17.50 -8.77 -0.75
CA SER A 33 -16.08 -8.48 -0.53
C SER A 33 -15.50 -7.51 -1.55
N GLN A 34 -15.85 -7.66 -2.84
CA GLN A 34 -15.46 -6.71 -3.88
C GLN A 34 -16.09 -5.33 -3.65
N LEU A 35 -17.35 -5.29 -3.22
CA LEU A 35 -18.02 -4.04 -2.88
C LEU A 35 -17.32 -3.30 -1.73
N GLU A 36 -16.82 -4.00 -0.71
CA GLU A 36 -16.06 -3.40 0.39
C GLU A 36 -14.73 -2.79 -0.07
N GLU A 37 -13.99 -3.46 -0.97
CA GLU A 37 -12.75 -2.94 -1.55
C GLU A 37 -13.00 -1.65 -2.36
N GLU A 38 -13.99 -1.69 -3.25
CA GLU A 38 -14.35 -0.54 -4.09
C GLU A 38 -14.87 0.66 -3.27
N LEU A 39 -15.53 0.40 -2.12
CA LEU A 39 -15.93 1.43 -1.16
C LEU A 39 -14.72 2.06 -0.44
N ALA A 40 -13.70 1.27 -0.09
CA ALA A 40 -12.47 1.79 0.52
C ALA A 40 -11.68 2.69 -0.46
N ASP A 41 -11.62 2.30 -1.73
CA ASP A 41 -11.03 3.13 -2.79
C ASP A 41 -11.81 4.44 -2.98
N LEU A 42 -13.14 4.39 -2.89
CA LEU A 42 -13.99 5.58 -2.97
C LEU A 42 -13.76 6.54 -1.77
N GLU A 43 -13.62 6.00 -0.56
CA GLU A 43 -13.29 6.75 0.65
C GLU A 43 -11.91 7.43 0.52
N PHE A 44 -10.91 6.71 0.00
CA PHE A 44 -9.59 7.26 -0.29
C PHE A 44 -9.66 8.45 -1.26
N LEU A 45 -10.42 8.34 -2.35
CA LEU A 45 -10.60 9.43 -3.32
C LEU A 45 -11.32 10.64 -2.68
N ALA A 46 -12.22 10.42 -1.72
CA ALA A 46 -12.86 11.48 -0.96
C ALA A 46 -11.88 12.23 -0.05
N ASP A 47 -11.01 11.49 0.64
CA ASP A 47 -9.93 12.03 1.44
C ASP A 47 -8.92 12.84 0.59
N GLU A 48 -8.53 12.33 -0.58
CA GLU A 48 -7.66 13.05 -1.51
C GLU A 48 -8.27 14.39 -1.95
N LYS A 49 -9.57 14.39 -2.28
CA LYS A 49 -10.31 15.60 -2.67
C LYS A 49 -10.32 16.66 -1.57
N GLU A 50 -10.45 16.26 -0.31
CA GLU A 50 -10.42 17.17 0.84
C GLU A 50 -9.02 17.76 1.07
N LYS A 51 -7.98 17.00 0.71
CA LYS A 51 -6.59 17.44 0.85
C LYS A 51 -6.18 18.50 -0.17
N ILE A 52 -6.77 18.50 -1.37
CA ILE A 52 -6.44 19.41 -2.47
C ILE A 52 -6.78 20.87 -2.11
N GLY A 53 -5.74 21.72 -2.07
CA GLY A 53 -5.86 23.15 -1.78
C GLY A 53 -6.08 23.48 -0.30
N ASN A 54 -5.95 22.50 0.60
CA ASN A 54 -6.06 22.71 2.04
C ASN A 54 -4.73 23.24 2.63
N PRO A 55 -4.70 24.46 3.18
CA PRO A 55 -3.50 25.07 3.75
C PRO A 55 -2.87 24.30 4.92
N ASP A 56 -3.63 23.45 5.62
CA ASP A 56 -3.12 22.68 6.76
C ASP A 56 -2.21 21.52 6.31
N ASN A 57 -2.55 20.84 5.20
CA ASN A 57 -1.70 19.79 4.62
C ASN A 57 -0.39 20.36 4.09
N LEU A 58 -0.45 21.54 3.50
CA LEU A 58 0.74 22.26 3.07
C LEU A 58 1.68 22.53 4.26
N GLY A 59 1.15 22.82 5.45
CA GLY A 59 1.96 23.01 6.67
C GLY A 59 2.84 21.81 7.01
N ASN A 60 2.30 20.59 6.91
CA ASN A 60 3.03 19.36 7.18
C ASN A 60 4.10 19.09 6.13
N VAL A 61 3.77 19.24 4.83
CA VAL A 61 4.73 19.09 3.73
C VAL A 61 5.91 20.04 3.88
N ILE A 62 5.66 21.28 4.32
CA ILE A 62 6.73 22.26 4.58
C ILE A 62 7.63 21.81 5.73
N MET A 63 7.05 21.25 6.79
CA MET A 63 7.81 20.76 7.93
C MET A 63 8.79 19.70 7.50
N ASP A 64 8.30 18.74 6.73
CA ASP A 64 9.08 17.61 6.25
C ASP A 64 10.20 18.10 5.34
N VAL A 65 9.90 18.94 4.34
CA VAL A 65 10.91 19.48 3.42
C VAL A 65 11.96 20.35 4.13
N VAL A 66 11.56 21.25 5.03
CA VAL A 66 12.50 22.10 5.77
C VAL A 66 13.41 21.26 6.65
N TRP A 67 12.85 20.29 7.35
CA TRP A 67 13.59 19.43 8.26
C TRP A 67 14.54 18.51 7.50
N GLU A 68 14.09 17.92 6.40
CA GLU A 68 14.90 17.09 5.51
C GLU A 68 16.08 17.89 4.92
N GLN A 69 15.84 19.09 4.39
CA GLN A 69 16.90 19.93 3.82
C GLN A 69 17.90 20.42 4.87
N PHE A 70 17.42 20.77 6.07
CA PHE A 70 18.29 21.10 7.20
C PHE A 70 19.21 19.92 7.52
N MET A 71 18.65 18.74 7.69
CA MET A 71 19.41 17.56 8.09
C MET A 71 20.36 17.07 6.98
N ASN A 72 19.96 17.16 5.71
CA ASN A 72 20.83 16.85 4.56
C ASN A 72 22.07 17.77 4.50
N GLN A 73 21.94 19.04 4.87
CA GLN A 73 23.10 19.94 4.90
C GLN A 73 23.97 19.74 6.16
N ILE A 74 23.36 19.37 7.29
CA ILE A 74 24.10 18.92 8.48
C ILE A 74 24.89 17.64 8.17
N ALA A 75 24.38 16.77 7.30
CA ALA A 75 25.02 15.53 6.88
C ALA A 75 26.41 15.74 6.28
N VAL A 76 26.54 16.75 5.42
CA VAL A 76 27.80 17.12 4.77
C VAL A 76 28.85 17.56 5.80
N THR A 77 28.40 18.08 6.95
CA THR A 77 29.25 18.58 8.03
C THR A 77 29.55 17.49 9.08
N ALA A 78 28.97 16.29 8.95
CA ALA A 78 29.11 15.21 9.92
C ALA A 78 30.57 14.71 10.03
N GLY A 79 31.17 14.86 11.21
CA GLY A 79 32.55 14.42 11.51
C GLY A 79 32.71 12.90 11.70
N GLU A 80 33.96 12.43 11.78
CA GLU A 80 34.32 10.99 11.85
C GLU A 80 33.63 10.21 12.98
N ASP A 81 33.32 10.83 14.14
CA ASP A 81 32.67 10.08 15.23
C ASP A 81 31.19 9.79 14.95
N PHE A 82 30.51 10.57 14.10
CA PHE A 82 29.15 10.23 13.64
C PHE A 82 29.19 9.00 12.73
N ILE A 83 30.19 8.93 11.84
CA ILE A 83 30.38 7.80 10.94
C ILE A 83 30.58 6.52 11.75
N LYS A 84 31.35 6.56 12.85
CA LYS A 84 31.51 5.42 13.77
C LYS A 84 30.20 5.03 14.45
N GLU A 85 29.42 6.00 14.93
CA GLU A 85 28.13 5.78 15.58
C GLU A 85 27.02 5.35 14.60
N ASN A 86 27.19 5.59 13.29
CA ASN A 86 26.26 5.24 12.23
C ASN A 86 26.76 4.08 11.36
N ASN A 87 27.35 3.05 11.98
CA ASN A 87 27.78 1.81 11.32
C ASN A 87 28.76 2.03 10.13
N GLY A 88 29.60 3.05 10.18
CA GLY A 88 30.54 3.37 9.10
C GLY A 88 29.94 4.19 7.96
N LEU A 89 28.66 4.55 8.04
CA LEU A 89 27.97 5.35 7.03
C LEU A 89 28.00 6.84 7.38
N LYS A 90 28.07 7.70 6.36
CA LYS A 90 27.79 9.13 6.54
C LYS A 90 26.32 9.33 6.87
N LEU A 91 25.89 10.54 7.18
CA LEU A 91 24.46 10.82 7.28
C LEU A 91 23.90 10.87 5.86
N ASP A 92 22.81 10.16 5.57
CA ASP A 92 22.08 10.29 4.31
C ASP A 92 20.60 10.08 4.56
N LEU A 93 19.82 11.16 4.56
CA LEU A 93 18.38 11.09 4.82
C LEU A 93 17.55 11.12 3.54
N ARG A 94 18.15 10.94 2.36
CA ARG A 94 17.35 10.83 1.13
C ARG A 94 16.48 9.58 1.22
N ASP A 95 15.27 9.66 0.66
CA ASP A 95 14.35 8.52 0.63
C ASP A 95 15.01 7.29 -0.01
N GLU A 96 15.77 7.45 -1.10
CA GLU A 96 16.47 6.36 -1.79
C GLU A 96 17.54 5.63 -0.93
N ALA A 97 18.07 6.28 0.11
CA ALA A 97 19.05 5.67 1.01
C ALA A 97 18.38 4.74 2.04
N HIS A 98 17.11 4.98 2.37
CA HIS A 98 16.38 4.27 3.42
C HIS A 98 15.17 3.47 2.93
N ILE A 99 14.53 3.87 1.84
CA ILE A 99 13.30 3.28 1.30
C ILE A 99 13.67 2.59 0.00
N GLN A 100 13.47 1.28 -0.02
CA GLN A 100 13.69 0.47 -1.22
C GLN A 100 12.42 0.46 -2.08
N THR A 101 12.57 0.72 -3.37
CA THR A 101 11.51 0.46 -4.36
C THR A 101 11.73 -0.89 -5.04
N THR A 102 10.64 -1.49 -5.54
CA THR A 102 10.69 -2.74 -6.33
C THR A 102 11.61 -2.63 -7.54
N GLU A 103 11.54 -1.52 -8.27
CA GLU A 103 12.38 -1.28 -9.47
C GLU A 103 13.86 -1.18 -9.10
N ASN A 104 14.19 -0.38 -8.08
CA ASN A 104 15.57 -0.28 -7.62
C ASN A 104 16.09 -1.62 -7.11
N PHE A 105 15.26 -2.40 -6.41
CA PHE A 105 15.63 -3.71 -5.89
C PHE A 105 15.88 -4.69 -7.03
N ALA A 106 15.02 -4.71 -8.05
CA ALA A 106 15.18 -5.55 -9.23
C ALA A 106 16.49 -5.26 -9.98
N ASN A 107 16.87 -3.98 -10.04
CA ASN A 107 18.08 -3.50 -10.71
C ASN A 107 19.35 -3.58 -9.85
N GLY A 108 19.25 -4.04 -8.59
CA GLY A 108 20.40 -4.12 -7.67
C GLY A 108 20.84 -2.79 -7.06
N ASN A 109 20.00 -1.75 -7.15
CA ASN A 109 20.21 -0.48 -6.45
C ASN A 109 19.63 -0.60 -5.03
N ILE A 110 20.49 -0.90 -4.07
CA ILE A 110 20.08 -1.26 -2.71
C ILE A 110 20.13 -0.06 -1.75
N ALA A 111 19.07 0.14 -0.97
CA ALA A 111 19.01 1.10 0.12
C ALA A 111 20.00 0.70 1.22
N THR A 112 21.02 1.53 1.45
CA THR A 112 22.18 1.22 2.30
C THR A 112 22.05 1.70 3.74
N HIS A 113 21.14 2.63 4.02
CA HIS A 113 20.96 3.26 5.33
C HIS A 113 19.72 2.74 6.08
N ASN A 114 19.01 1.72 5.55
CA ASN A 114 17.86 1.14 6.26
C ASN A 114 18.33 0.24 7.42
N THR A 115 17.89 0.57 8.64
CA THR A 115 18.27 -0.12 9.89
C THR A 115 17.21 -1.14 10.35
N LYS A 116 16.06 -1.18 9.66
CA LYS A 116 14.94 -2.08 9.95
C LYS A 116 14.92 -3.29 9.04
N ILE A 117 15.34 -3.11 7.80
CA ILE A 117 15.36 -4.12 6.75
C ILE A 117 16.73 -4.11 6.08
N TYR A 118 17.43 -5.24 6.18
CA TYR A 118 18.71 -5.46 5.51
C TYR A 118 18.48 -5.85 4.03
N TYR A 119 18.29 -4.85 3.18
CA TYR A 119 17.98 -5.09 1.76
C TYR A 119 19.11 -5.75 0.98
N GLN A 120 20.38 -5.54 1.38
CA GLN A 120 21.50 -6.24 0.75
C GLN A 120 21.39 -7.75 0.97
N GLU A 121 21.10 -8.19 2.20
CA GLU A 121 20.90 -9.60 2.52
C GLU A 121 19.68 -10.18 1.78
N ARG A 122 18.58 -9.43 1.70
CA ARG A 122 17.40 -9.82 0.90
C ARG A 122 17.74 -9.98 -0.58
N TYR A 123 18.48 -9.03 -1.15
CA TYR A 123 18.89 -9.08 -2.54
C TYR A 123 19.83 -10.26 -2.79
N ASP A 124 20.85 -10.45 -1.95
CA ASP A 124 21.80 -11.56 -2.09
C ASP A 124 21.10 -12.91 -1.96
N SER A 125 20.20 -13.05 -0.99
CA SER A 125 19.35 -14.25 -0.80
C SER A 125 18.47 -14.50 -2.02
N TRP A 126 17.79 -13.47 -2.52
CA TRP A 126 16.98 -13.56 -3.74
C TRP A 126 17.81 -13.99 -4.95
N GLN A 127 18.95 -13.33 -5.16
CA GLN A 127 19.87 -13.58 -6.27
C GLN A 127 20.50 -14.98 -6.21
N SER A 128 20.70 -15.55 -5.01
CA SER A 128 21.21 -16.90 -4.81
C SER A 128 20.28 -17.99 -5.34
N ASN A 129 19.01 -17.67 -5.61
CA ASN A 129 18.05 -18.60 -6.17
C ASN A 129 18.24 -18.85 -7.66
N PHE A 130 19.06 -18.05 -8.35
CA PHE A 130 19.19 -18.14 -9.80
C PHE A 130 20.49 -18.81 -10.24
N GLN A 131 20.45 -19.50 -11.38
CA GLN A 131 21.64 -20.12 -11.95
C GLN A 131 22.50 -19.08 -12.64
N LYS A 132 23.67 -18.80 -12.06
CA LYS A 132 24.58 -17.74 -12.50
C LYS A 132 25.91 -18.25 -13.07
N ASP A 133 26.22 -19.54 -12.96
CA ASP A 133 27.47 -20.08 -13.52
C ASP A 133 27.38 -20.12 -15.06
N PRO A 134 28.13 -19.27 -15.79
CA PRO A 134 28.09 -19.22 -17.25
C PRO A 134 28.60 -20.52 -17.90
N ASN A 135 29.32 -21.36 -17.15
CA ASN A 135 29.86 -22.63 -17.65
C ASN A 135 28.87 -23.80 -17.51
N THR A 136 27.65 -23.54 -17.02
CA THR A 136 26.61 -24.58 -16.92
C THR A 136 26.26 -25.09 -18.31
N GLU A 137 26.51 -26.38 -18.56
CA GLU A 137 26.15 -27.00 -19.85
C GLU A 137 24.63 -27.27 -19.93
N HIS A 138 23.96 -26.51 -20.80
CA HIS A 138 22.59 -26.80 -21.23
C HIS A 138 22.59 -27.46 -22.61
N LYS A 139 22.05 -28.69 -22.71
CA LYS A 139 22.05 -29.50 -23.95
C LYS A 139 20.97 -29.10 -24.97
N THR A 140 20.12 -28.13 -24.64
CA THR A 140 18.95 -27.75 -25.43
C THR A 140 19.00 -26.25 -25.76
N SER A 141 18.58 -25.89 -26.97
CA SER A 141 18.64 -24.53 -27.50
C SER A 141 17.64 -23.54 -26.87
N ASN A 142 16.76 -24.02 -25.98
CA ASN A 142 15.80 -23.21 -25.25
C ASN A 142 16.40 -22.60 -23.96
N PHE A 143 17.72 -22.65 -23.78
CA PHE A 143 18.43 -21.95 -22.71
C PHE A 143 19.36 -20.91 -23.32
N ARG A 144 19.49 -19.77 -22.64
CA ARG A 144 20.48 -18.74 -22.96
C ARG A 144 21.08 -18.18 -21.68
N TYR A 145 22.31 -17.74 -21.76
CA TYR A 145 22.91 -16.91 -20.72
C TYR A 145 22.63 -15.45 -21.04
N ASN A 146 21.97 -14.74 -20.13
CA ASN A 146 21.74 -13.31 -20.25
C ASN A 146 22.96 -12.58 -19.66
N GLU A 147 23.79 -11.99 -20.52
CA GLU A 147 25.02 -11.31 -20.11
C GLU A 147 24.75 -10.06 -19.25
N ASP A 148 23.68 -9.32 -19.54
CA ASP A 148 23.33 -8.09 -18.81
C ASP A 148 22.89 -8.39 -17.38
N GLN A 149 22.14 -9.49 -17.19
CA GLN A 149 21.63 -9.92 -15.89
C GLN A 149 22.51 -10.97 -15.21
N GLN A 150 23.54 -11.46 -15.90
CA GLN A 150 24.46 -12.52 -15.45
C GLN A 150 23.72 -13.76 -14.91
N VAL A 151 22.74 -14.24 -15.67
CA VAL A 151 21.85 -15.33 -15.26
C VAL A 151 21.44 -16.18 -16.45
N TRP A 152 21.27 -17.48 -16.22
CA TRP A 152 20.64 -18.35 -17.19
C TRP A 152 19.14 -18.12 -17.26
N GLU A 153 18.61 -18.12 -18.48
CA GLU A 153 17.18 -18.05 -18.77
C GLU A 153 16.77 -19.24 -19.63
N LYS A 154 15.54 -19.70 -19.40
CA LYS A 154 14.88 -20.73 -20.21
C LYS A 154 13.72 -20.10 -20.97
N HIS A 155 13.63 -20.37 -22.27
CA HIS A 155 12.51 -19.96 -23.10
C HIS A 155 11.26 -20.77 -22.77
N ASP A 156 10.20 -20.05 -22.43
CA ASP A 156 8.84 -20.57 -22.28
C ASP A 156 8.09 -20.36 -23.58
N THR A 157 7.83 -21.47 -24.29
CA THR A 157 7.19 -21.47 -25.60
C THR A 157 5.70 -21.18 -25.55
N ARG A 158 5.05 -21.20 -24.37
CA ARG A 158 3.60 -20.93 -24.24
C ARG A 158 3.29 -19.44 -24.36
N ILE A 159 4.20 -18.60 -23.86
CA ILE A 159 4.05 -17.14 -23.80
C ILE A 159 5.18 -16.39 -24.52
N ASP A 160 6.02 -17.12 -25.24
CA ASP A 160 7.18 -16.59 -25.97
C ASP A 160 8.05 -15.64 -25.13
N SER A 161 8.43 -16.09 -23.92
CA SER A 161 9.22 -15.28 -22.99
C SER A 161 10.36 -16.06 -22.37
N TRP A 162 11.34 -15.34 -21.80
CA TRP A 162 12.50 -15.93 -21.15
C TRP A 162 12.37 -15.81 -19.64
N LYS A 163 12.40 -16.95 -18.94
CA LYS A 163 12.27 -17.04 -17.48
C LYS A 163 13.63 -17.38 -16.86
N LYS A 164 14.01 -16.67 -15.79
CA LYS A 164 15.24 -16.98 -15.03
C LYS A 164 15.23 -18.42 -14.53
N VAL A 165 16.33 -19.12 -14.73
CA VAL A 165 16.52 -20.50 -14.28
C VAL A 165 16.79 -20.51 -12.78
N LEU A 166 16.04 -21.31 -12.04
CA LEU A 166 16.21 -21.48 -10.60
C LEU A 166 17.25 -22.55 -10.29
N ASN A 167 18.01 -22.35 -9.22
CA ASN A 167 18.90 -23.35 -8.67
C ASN A 167 18.12 -24.52 -8.08
N LYS A 168 18.76 -25.69 -8.04
CA LYS A 168 18.21 -26.84 -7.32
C LYS A 168 18.15 -26.50 -5.83
N GLY A 169 16.96 -26.65 -5.24
CA GLY A 169 16.74 -26.37 -3.82
C GLY A 169 16.09 -25.03 -3.50
N SER A 170 15.98 -24.11 -4.47
CA SER A 170 15.38 -22.77 -4.25
C SER A 170 13.90 -22.80 -3.84
N ARG A 171 13.25 -23.96 -3.99
CA ARG A 171 11.84 -24.19 -3.64
C ARG A 171 11.65 -24.99 -2.35
N ASP A 172 12.73 -25.50 -1.74
CA ASP A 172 12.64 -26.53 -0.70
C ASP A 172 11.84 -26.08 0.53
N ASP A 173 11.88 -24.80 0.87
CA ASP A 173 11.15 -24.21 2.00
C ASP A 173 9.65 -24.06 1.73
N PHE A 174 9.26 -23.77 0.48
CA PHE A 174 7.87 -23.83 0.06
C PHE A 174 7.29 -25.25 0.19
N ASP A 175 8.13 -26.27 0.00
CA ASP A 175 7.69 -27.67 -0.01
C ASP A 175 7.76 -28.36 1.36
N LYS A 176 8.58 -27.86 2.31
CA LYS A 176 8.95 -28.55 3.57
C LYS A 176 7.81 -28.90 4.54
N ARG A 177 6.62 -28.30 4.41
CA ARG A 177 5.44 -28.59 5.28
C ARG A 177 4.11 -28.44 4.54
N ARG A 178 4.16 -28.52 3.21
CA ARG A 178 2.96 -28.37 2.39
C ARG A 178 2.08 -29.62 2.49
N PRO A 179 0.75 -29.47 2.56
CA PRO A 179 -0.16 -30.58 2.31
C PRO A 179 0.20 -31.30 1.00
N THR A 180 0.34 -32.62 1.06
CA THR A 180 0.56 -33.44 -0.12
C THR A 180 -0.77 -34.03 -0.57
N GLY A 181 -0.95 -34.18 -1.88
CA GLY A 181 -2.09 -34.90 -2.44
C GLY A 181 -2.03 -36.39 -2.06
N LYS A 182 -3.03 -37.17 -2.49
CA LYS A 182 -3.04 -38.62 -2.23
C LYS A 182 -2.68 -39.37 -3.49
N ASP A 183 -1.56 -40.10 -3.46
CA ASP A 183 -1.11 -40.96 -4.56
C ASP A 183 -2.18 -41.98 -4.98
N THR A 184 -2.98 -42.49 -4.03
CA THR A 184 -4.08 -43.44 -4.31
C THR A 184 -5.18 -42.84 -5.18
N ASN A 185 -5.29 -41.51 -5.23
CA ASN A 185 -6.31 -40.79 -5.98
C ASN A 185 -5.71 -40.07 -7.20
N ASN A 186 -4.42 -40.28 -7.52
CA ASN A 186 -3.69 -39.56 -8.57
C ASN A 186 -3.80 -38.02 -8.48
N THR A 187 -3.74 -37.48 -7.25
CA THR A 187 -3.80 -36.02 -7.04
C THR A 187 -2.55 -35.45 -6.40
N ASN A 188 -2.21 -34.22 -6.80
CA ASN A 188 -1.19 -33.38 -6.20
C ASN A 188 -1.82 -32.12 -5.62
N MET A 189 -1.15 -31.51 -4.64
CA MET A 189 -1.48 -30.14 -4.23
C MET A 189 -0.74 -29.16 -5.15
N ASP A 190 -1.49 -28.46 -6.00
CA ASP A 190 -0.98 -27.41 -6.87
C ASP A 190 -0.80 -26.12 -6.09
N HIS A 191 0.24 -25.37 -6.46
CA HIS A 191 0.37 -23.96 -6.12
C HIS A 191 -0.17 -23.17 -7.29
N THR A 192 -1.35 -22.56 -7.13
CA THR A 192 -2.03 -21.80 -8.19
C THR A 192 -1.09 -20.72 -8.75
N VAL A 193 -0.60 -19.83 -7.88
CA VAL A 193 0.61 -19.04 -8.08
C VAL A 193 1.81 -19.89 -7.66
N SER A 194 2.62 -20.30 -8.63
CA SER A 194 3.68 -21.27 -8.38
C SER A 194 4.79 -20.70 -7.47
N ALA A 195 5.43 -21.54 -6.66
CA ALA A 195 6.60 -21.11 -5.88
C ALA A 195 7.70 -20.49 -6.76
N ALA A 196 7.86 -20.96 -7.99
CA ALA A 196 8.83 -20.42 -8.93
C ALA A 196 8.45 -19.03 -9.48
N GLU A 197 7.16 -18.70 -9.54
CA GLU A 197 6.66 -17.35 -9.85
C GLU A 197 6.99 -16.40 -8.69
N ILE A 198 6.67 -16.80 -7.45
CA ILE A 198 6.96 -16.03 -6.23
C ILE A 198 8.47 -15.76 -6.06
N ILE A 199 9.32 -16.77 -6.30
CA ILE A 199 10.78 -16.60 -6.22
C ILE A 199 11.29 -15.59 -7.27
N ARG A 200 10.66 -15.51 -8.44
CA ARG A 200 11.07 -14.59 -9.51
C ARG A 200 10.52 -13.17 -9.32
N ASP A 201 9.49 -12.99 -8.49
CA ASP A 201 8.83 -11.70 -8.27
C ASP A 201 9.73 -10.75 -7.46
N PRO A 202 10.23 -9.65 -8.05
CA PRO A 202 11.05 -8.69 -7.33
C PRO A 202 10.31 -7.98 -6.19
N ALA A 203 9.00 -7.74 -6.31
CA ALA A 203 8.22 -7.05 -5.28
C ALA A 203 8.08 -7.91 -4.03
N ALA A 204 7.79 -9.21 -4.20
CA ALA A 204 7.74 -10.14 -3.08
C ALA A 204 9.09 -10.28 -2.37
N ASN A 205 10.21 -10.25 -3.10
CA ASN A 205 11.55 -10.35 -2.53
C ASN A 205 12.04 -9.05 -1.90
N ALA A 206 11.63 -7.90 -2.42
CA ALA A 206 11.90 -6.61 -1.81
C ALA A 206 11.13 -6.46 -0.48
N HIS A 207 9.83 -6.76 -0.49
CA HIS A 207 8.92 -6.27 0.56
C HIS A 207 8.43 -7.33 1.53
N MET A 208 8.22 -8.57 1.09
CA MET A 208 7.74 -9.67 1.95
C MET A 208 8.93 -10.41 2.58
N THR A 209 8.80 -10.88 3.82
CA THR A 209 9.78 -11.83 4.37
C THR A 209 9.68 -13.19 3.66
N ARG A 210 10.70 -14.03 3.81
CA ARG A 210 10.66 -15.37 3.22
C ARG A 210 9.53 -16.21 3.82
N GLU A 211 9.27 -16.03 5.11
CA GLU A 211 8.16 -16.67 5.82
C GLU A 211 6.80 -16.22 5.27
N GLU A 212 6.62 -14.91 5.00
CA GLU A 212 5.39 -14.39 4.39
C GLU A 212 5.18 -14.97 2.98
N GLN A 213 6.24 -15.06 2.17
CA GLN A 213 6.17 -15.71 0.85
C GLN A 213 5.74 -17.18 0.95
N VAL A 214 6.33 -17.94 1.87
CA VAL A 214 6.00 -19.36 2.09
C VAL A 214 4.58 -19.52 2.66
N ALA A 215 4.17 -18.61 3.55
CA ALA A 215 2.83 -18.61 4.13
C ALA A 215 1.75 -18.37 3.07
N PHE A 216 1.94 -17.38 2.18
CA PHE A 216 1.04 -17.16 1.05
C PHE A 216 1.00 -18.39 0.14
N ALA A 217 2.18 -18.90 -0.25
CA ALA A 217 2.26 -20.03 -1.18
C ALA A 217 1.50 -21.25 -0.66
N ASN A 218 1.56 -21.51 0.65
CA ASN A 218 0.90 -22.63 1.32
C ASN A 218 -0.46 -22.28 1.95
N SER A 219 -1.04 -21.13 1.61
CA SER A 219 -2.38 -20.74 2.08
C SER A 219 -3.47 -21.51 1.35
N GLU A 220 -4.65 -21.62 1.96
CA GLU A 220 -5.83 -22.22 1.31
C GLU A 220 -6.24 -21.49 0.03
N LYS A 221 -5.95 -20.18 -0.07
CA LYS A 221 -6.22 -19.37 -1.26
C LYS A 221 -5.32 -19.75 -2.43
N ASN A 222 -4.11 -20.21 -2.19
CA ASN A 222 -3.14 -20.57 -3.24
C ASN A 222 -2.97 -22.08 -3.47
N LEU A 223 -3.43 -22.92 -2.53
CA LEU A 223 -3.37 -24.36 -2.64
C LEU A 223 -4.64 -24.93 -3.28
N ASN A 224 -4.47 -25.77 -4.30
CA ASN A 224 -5.59 -26.45 -4.94
C ASN A 224 -5.26 -27.93 -5.18
N LEU A 225 -6.18 -28.84 -4.83
CA LEU A 225 -6.03 -30.24 -5.18
C LEU A 225 -6.29 -30.40 -6.68
N MET A 226 -5.32 -30.98 -7.40
CA MET A 226 -5.39 -31.15 -8.85
C MET A 226 -4.88 -32.54 -9.25
N ASP A 227 -5.36 -33.07 -10.38
CA ASP A 227 -4.80 -34.29 -10.97
C ASP A 227 -3.28 -34.18 -11.13
N SER A 228 -2.54 -35.23 -10.76
CA SER A 228 -1.07 -35.20 -10.74
C SER A 228 -0.48 -34.96 -12.13
N ALA A 229 -1.08 -35.49 -13.20
CA ALA A 229 -0.60 -35.28 -14.57
C ALA A 229 -0.93 -33.85 -15.06
N ALA A 230 -2.11 -33.33 -14.70
CA ALA A 230 -2.45 -31.94 -14.93
C ALA A 230 -1.46 -30.99 -14.23
N ASN A 231 -1.16 -31.23 -12.96
CA ASN A 231 -0.22 -30.44 -12.15
C ASN A 231 1.20 -30.43 -12.73
N GLN A 232 1.70 -31.60 -13.12
CA GLN A 232 3.00 -31.70 -13.78
C GLN A 232 3.02 -31.00 -15.15
N SER A 233 1.89 -31.07 -15.89
CA SER A 233 1.71 -30.37 -17.16
C SER A 233 1.67 -28.85 -17.00
N LYS A 234 1.04 -28.33 -15.94
CA LYS A 234 1.02 -26.89 -15.60
C LYS A 234 2.42 -26.37 -15.32
N GLY A 235 3.18 -27.05 -14.45
CA GLY A 235 4.55 -26.65 -14.13
C GLY A 235 4.59 -25.30 -13.40
N ASP A 236 5.38 -24.36 -13.91
CA ASP A 236 5.45 -22.96 -13.42
C ASP A 236 4.80 -21.94 -14.38
N SER A 237 3.93 -22.40 -15.28
CA SER A 237 3.04 -21.51 -16.02
C SER A 237 1.91 -21.02 -15.12
N THR A 238 1.38 -19.83 -15.44
CA THR A 238 0.13 -19.40 -14.82
C THR A 238 -1.01 -20.34 -15.20
N THR A 239 -2.08 -20.36 -14.38
CA THR A 239 -3.24 -21.22 -14.67
C THR A 239 -3.86 -20.87 -16.02
N SER A 240 -3.98 -19.58 -16.34
CA SER A 240 -4.48 -19.11 -17.63
C SER A 240 -3.58 -19.53 -18.80
N GLU A 241 -2.26 -19.32 -18.70
CA GLU A 241 -1.30 -19.76 -19.74
C GLU A 241 -1.38 -21.26 -20.00
N TRP A 242 -1.57 -22.05 -18.96
CA TRP A 242 -1.68 -23.49 -19.08
C TRP A 242 -3.01 -23.90 -19.72
N LEU A 243 -4.14 -23.33 -19.28
CA LEU A 243 -5.47 -23.60 -19.82
C LEU A 243 -5.59 -23.22 -21.30
N ASP A 244 -5.02 -22.07 -21.67
CA ASP A 244 -5.01 -21.56 -23.04
C ASP A 244 -3.98 -22.27 -23.95
N SER A 245 -3.07 -23.06 -23.37
CA SER A 245 -2.09 -23.82 -24.14
C SER A 245 -2.71 -25.01 -24.88
N GLU A 246 -2.44 -25.11 -26.18
CA GLU A 246 -2.84 -26.23 -27.02
C GLU A 246 -1.70 -27.24 -27.23
N ARG A 247 -2.02 -28.53 -27.20
CA ARG A 247 -1.13 -29.61 -27.63
C ARG A 247 -1.94 -30.65 -28.39
N ASP A 248 -1.47 -31.03 -29.57
CA ASP A 248 -2.16 -31.98 -30.46
C ASP A 248 -3.60 -31.55 -30.78
N GLY A 249 -3.82 -30.23 -30.91
CA GLY A 249 -5.13 -29.64 -31.22
C GLY A 249 -6.13 -29.62 -30.05
N LYS A 250 -5.69 -29.89 -28.82
CA LYS A 250 -6.53 -29.86 -27.61
C LYS A 250 -5.98 -28.93 -26.54
N LYS A 251 -6.86 -28.19 -25.88
CA LYS A 251 -6.53 -27.35 -24.70
C LYS A 251 -6.22 -28.18 -23.46
N ALA A 252 -5.66 -27.57 -22.41
CA ALA A 252 -5.39 -28.31 -21.17
C ALA A 252 -6.67 -28.86 -20.50
N ALA A 253 -7.75 -28.06 -20.47
CA ALA A 253 -9.04 -28.48 -19.92
C ALA A 253 -9.52 -29.81 -20.53
N GLU A 254 -9.47 -29.92 -21.86
CA GLU A 254 -9.85 -31.13 -22.59
C GLU A 254 -8.87 -32.30 -22.40
N ARG A 255 -7.56 -32.02 -22.36
CA ARG A 255 -6.52 -33.05 -22.22
C ARG A 255 -6.57 -33.77 -20.87
N PHE A 256 -6.92 -33.03 -19.82
CA PHE A 256 -6.90 -33.52 -18.44
C PHE A 256 -8.29 -33.64 -17.82
N ASN A 257 -9.35 -33.30 -18.56
CA ASN A 257 -10.73 -33.29 -18.08
C ASN A 257 -10.89 -32.50 -16.76
N VAL A 258 -10.34 -31.28 -16.75
CA VAL A 258 -10.40 -30.37 -15.59
C VAL A 258 -11.43 -29.28 -15.83
N ASP A 259 -12.02 -28.80 -14.74
CA ASP A 259 -12.95 -27.67 -14.75
C ASP A 259 -12.18 -26.35 -14.98
N GLU A 260 -12.27 -25.83 -16.20
CA GLU A 260 -11.60 -24.59 -16.59
C GLU A 260 -12.09 -23.38 -15.79
N GLU A 261 -13.40 -23.28 -15.57
CA GLU A 261 -14.01 -22.12 -14.92
C GLU A 261 -13.65 -22.07 -13.44
N ALA A 262 -13.73 -23.22 -12.75
CA ALA A 262 -13.32 -23.33 -11.35
C ALA A 262 -11.83 -23.00 -11.16
N LEU A 263 -10.95 -23.45 -12.07
CA LEU A 263 -9.52 -23.15 -12.00
C LEU A 263 -9.22 -21.67 -12.25
N ARG A 264 -9.90 -21.03 -13.21
CA ARG A 264 -9.75 -19.58 -13.44
C ARG A 264 -10.27 -18.75 -12.26
N LYS A 265 -11.38 -19.16 -11.64
CA LYS A 265 -11.91 -18.54 -10.42
C LYS A 265 -10.87 -18.59 -9.29
N LYS A 266 -10.28 -19.76 -9.04
CA LYS A 266 -9.21 -19.91 -8.04
C LYS A 266 -7.94 -19.13 -8.39
N ASP A 267 -7.53 -19.08 -9.66
CA ASP A 267 -6.38 -18.28 -10.11
C ASP A 267 -6.59 -16.79 -9.83
N LYS A 268 -7.79 -16.27 -10.10
CA LYS A 268 -8.15 -14.90 -9.78
C LYS A 268 -8.06 -14.62 -8.27
N GLU A 269 -8.68 -15.48 -7.45
CA GLU A 269 -8.68 -15.32 -5.98
C GLU A 269 -7.27 -15.39 -5.38
N ALA A 270 -6.44 -16.34 -5.84
CA ALA A 270 -5.07 -16.48 -5.39
C ALA A 270 -4.23 -15.24 -5.75
N ARG A 271 -4.43 -14.67 -6.94
CA ARG A 271 -3.71 -13.47 -7.40
C ARG A 271 -4.17 -12.20 -6.69
N GLU A 272 -5.47 -12.03 -6.46
CA GLU A 272 -6.01 -10.91 -5.69
C GLU A 272 -5.42 -10.89 -4.27
N GLU A 273 -5.42 -12.05 -3.60
CA GLU A 273 -4.80 -12.18 -2.27
C GLU A 273 -3.28 -11.95 -2.31
N TYR A 274 -2.58 -12.44 -3.34
CA TYR A 274 -1.14 -12.21 -3.49
C TYR A 274 -0.80 -10.73 -3.63
N GLU A 275 -1.51 -10.01 -4.51
CA GLU A 275 -1.30 -8.57 -4.72
C GLU A 275 -1.65 -7.76 -3.48
N LYS A 276 -2.71 -8.13 -2.76
CA LYS A 276 -3.07 -7.50 -1.48
C LYS A 276 -1.92 -7.64 -0.47
N GLN A 277 -1.41 -8.85 -0.25
CA GLN A 277 -0.30 -9.07 0.69
C GLN A 277 0.98 -8.33 0.28
N LYS A 278 1.29 -8.27 -1.02
CA LYS A 278 2.42 -7.48 -1.53
C LYS A 278 2.27 -5.98 -1.25
N LYS A 279 1.08 -5.41 -1.49
CA LYS A 279 0.80 -3.99 -1.19
C LYS A 279 0.93 -3.69 0.31
N GLU A 280 0.41 -4.56 1.16
CA GLU A 280 0.56 -4.42 2.62
C GLU A 280 2.03 -4.49 3.07
N ALA A 281 2.79 -5.43 2.52
CA ALA A 281 4.22 -5.58 2.80
C ALA A 281 5.03 -4.38 2.30
N GLU A 282 4.72 -3.86 1.12
CA GLU A 282 5.35 -2.65 0.57
C GLU A 282 5.11 -1.45 1.49
N LYS A 283 3.86 -1.23 1.94
CA LYS A 283 3.54 -0.17 2.90
C LYS A 283 4.34 -0.29 4.20
N LYS A 284 4.41 -1.50 4.78
CA LYS A 284 5.23 -1.77 5.98
C LYS A 284 6.71 -1.43 5.74
N SER A 285 7.25 -1.81 4.58
CA SER A 285 8.65 -1.56 4.23
C SER A 285 8.97 -0.06 4.08
N ILE A 286 8.05 0.71 3.49
CA ILE A 286 8.15 2.17 3.37
C ILE A 286 8.10 2.82 4.74
N GLU A 287 7.19 2.39 5.61
CA GLU A 287 7.10 2.87 7.00
C GLU A 287 8.37 2.57 7.78
N ALA A 288 8.94 1.37 7.61
CA ALA A 288 10.22 0.98 8.19
C ALA A 288 11.38 1.84 7.69
N GLY A 289 11.43 2.14 6.39
CA GLY A 289 12.42 3.08 5.81
C GLY A 289 12.30 4.50 6.38
N LYS A 290 11.06 5.03 6.47
CA LYS A 290 10.80 6.32 7.13
C LYS A 290 11.18 6.33 8.61
N GLN A 291 10.98 5.22 9.31
CA GLN A 291 11.44 5.06 10.69
C GLN A 291 12.97 5.06 10.77
N SER A 292 13.64 4.33 9.89
CA SER A 292 15.11 4.30 9.80
C SER A 292 15.69 5.69 9.57
N GLN A 293 15.11 6.44 8.63
CA GLN A 293 15.46 7.83 8.31
C GLN A 293 15.34 8.73 9.55
N LYS A 294 14.24 8.61 10.29
CA LYS A 294 14.06 9.32 11.57
C LYS A 294 15.11 8.90 12.60
N GLU A 295 15.37 7.61 12.76
CA GLU A 295 16.34 7.13 13.75
C GLU A 295 17.77 7.58 13.44
N GLU A 296 18.20 7.55 12.18
CA GLU A 296 19.49 8.08 11.76
C GLU A 296 19.60 9.59 12.02
N ALA A 297 18.52 10.34 11.72
CA ALA A 297 18.38 11.74 12.08
C ALA A 297 18.48 11.98 13.60
N PHE A 298 18.05 11.03 14.44
CA PHE A 298 18.14 11.12 15.90
C PHE A 298 19.46 10.59 16.50
N ARG A 299 20.25 9.78 15.79
CA ARG A 299 21.62 9.37 16.23
C ARG A 299 22.57 10.55 16.34
N ILE A 300 22.28 11.60 15.61
CA ILE A 300 22.87 12.93 15.75
C ILE A 300 22.63 13.47 17.20
N GLY A 301 21.66 13.02 17.99
CA GLY A 301 21.34 13.61 19.30
C GLY A 301 22.34 13.42 20.46
N GLY A 302 23.43 12.65 20.32
CA GLY A 302 24.18 12.01 21.42
C GLY A 302 24.87 12.86 22.53
N LYS A 303 24.71 14.18 22.61
CA LYS A 303 25.24 15.01 23.73
C LYS A 303 24.20 16.01 24.22
N ALA A 304 24.14 16.27 25.52
CA ALA A 304 23.12 17.14 26.13
C ALA A 304 22.96 18.51 25.44
N LEU A 305 24.07 19.13 25.04
CA LEU A 305 24.08 20.39 24.28
C LEU A 305 23.46 20.27 22.88
N ARG A 306 23.69 19.14 22.18
CA ARG A 306 23.17 18.85 20.83
C ARG A 306 21.66 18.54 20.89
N ALA A 307 21.22 17.79 21.90
CA ALA A 307 19.80 17.52 22.14
C ALA A 307 19.02 18.81 22.43
N VAL A 308 19.55 19.68 23.30
CA VAL A 308 18.94 20.98 23.61
C VAL A 308 18.87 21.86 22.37
N LEU A 309 19.93 21.92 21.56
CA LEU A 309 19.92 22.69 20.31
C LEU A 309 18.91 22.15 19.30
N MET A 310 18.87 20.83 19.07
CA MET A 310 17.93 20.21 18.13
C MET A 310 16.48 20.41 18.56
N GLN A 311 16.20 20.36 19.87
CA GLN A 311 14.88 20.69 20.40
C GLN A 311 14.50 22.14 20.11
N LEU A 312 15.42 23.09 20.33
CA LEU A 312 15.17 24.50 20.03
C LEU A 312 14.93 24.77 18.54
N LEU A 313 15.67 24.09 17.66
CA LEU A 313 15.49 24.19 16.21
C LEU A 313 14.14 23.58 15.78
N ALA A 314 13.77 22.42 16.32
CA ALA A 314 12.46 21.81 16.07
C ALA A 314 11.31 22.71 16.53
N ASP A 315 11.43 23.33 17.70
CA ASP A 315 10.45 24.30 18.21
C ASP A 315 10.36 25.53 17.30
N LEU A 316 11.49 26.02 16.78
CA LEU A 316 11.51 27.12 15.82
C LEU A 316 10.82 26.74 14.49
N VAL A 317 11.06 25.56 13.94
CA VAL A 317 10.33 25.07 12.74
C VAL A 317 8.83 25.07 13.00
N LYS A 318 8.38 24.45 14.10
CA LYS A 318 6.96 24.36 14.46
C LYS A 318 6.33 25.74 14.60
N GLU A 319 7.03 26.68 15.25
CA GLU A 319 6.55 28.05 15.45
C GLU A 319 6.45 28.81 14.11
N ILE A 320 7.43 28.66 13.22
CA ILE A 320 7.41 29.24 11.87
C ILE A 320 6.25 28.68 11.05
N ILE A 321 6.06 27.36 11.06
CA ILE A 321 5.00 26.70 10.28
C ILE A 321 3.63 27.06 10.78
N ALA A 322 3.40 27.05 12.10
CA ALA A 322 2.13 27.48 12.68
C ALA A 322 1.77 28.91 12.26
N LYS A 323 2.76 29.83 12.27
CA LYS A 323 2.58 31.21 11.81
C LYS A 323 2.36 31.30 10.30
N LEU A 324 3.02 30.47 9.50
CA LEU A 324 2.86 30.42 8.05
C LEU A 324 1.47 29.87 7.64
N VAL A 325 1.01 28.79 8.28
CA VAL A 325 -0.34 28.23 8.10
C VAL A 325 -1.40 29.27 8.47
N LYS A 326 -1.22 29.96 9.61
CA LYS A 326 -2.09 31.07 10.01
C LYS A 326 -2.08 32.21 8.98
N TRP A 327 -0.93 32.53 8.40
CA TRP A 327 -0.81 33.54 7.34
C TRP A 327 -1.55 33.11 6.05
N PHE A 328 -1.43 31.85 5.62
CA PHE A 328 -2.17 31.32 4.46
C PHE A 328 -3.69 31.40 4.64
N LYS A 329 -4.18 31.19 5.87
CA LYS A 329 -5.59 31.32 6.27
C LYS A 329 -6.07 32.77 6.40
N SER A 330 -5.16 33.75 6.51
CA SER A 330 -5.52 35.16 6.71
C SER A 330 -6.05 35.84 5.45
N ALA A 331 -6.95 36.83 5.62
CA ALA A 331 -7.48 37.64 4.52
C ALA A 331 -6.48 38.70 4.00
N LYS A 332 -5.49 39.12 4.81
CA LYS A 332 -4.45 40.10 4.45
C LYS A 332 -3.12 39.40 4.16
N LYS A 333 -2.95 38.95 2.92
CA LYS A 333 -1.77 38.18 2.45
C LYS A 333 -0.65 39.09 1.95
N GLY A 334 -0.11 39.93 2.84
CA GLY A 334 1.08 40.75 2.56
C GLY A 334 2.36 39.99 2.88
N LEU A 335 3.42 40.18 2.08
CA LEU A 335 4.73 39.65 2.44
C LEU A 335 5.19 40.24 3.78
N ASP A 336 4.95 41.53 4.01
CA ASP A 336 5.39 42.18 5.25
C ASP A 336 4.75 41.56 6.50
N THR A 337 3.49 41.12 6.45
CA THR A 337 2.83 40.45 7.59
C THR A 337 3.38 39.03 7.85
N LEU A 338 3.82 38.33 6.79
CA LEU A 338 4.54 37.06 6.93
C LEU A 338 5.92 37.29 7.58
N LEU A 339 6.61 38.36 7.17
CA LEU A 339 7.94 38.70 7.66
C LEU A 339 7.91 39.13 9.13
N ASP A 340 6.89 39.86 9.56
CA ASP A 340 6.67 40.18 10.98
C ASP A 340 6.45 38.91 11.80
N SER A 341 5.67 37.96 11.29
CA SER A 341 5.43 36.67 11.93
C SER A 341 6.72 35.84 12.06
N LEU A 342 7.56 35.80 11.00
CA LEU A 342 8.86 35.15 11.06
C LEU A 342 9.81 35.83 12.05
N LYS A 343 9.81 37.17 12.09
CA LYS A 343 10.63 37.96 13.00
C LYS A 343 10.30 37.61 14.46
N GLU A 344 9.03 37.46 14.78
CA GLU A 344 8.58 37.01 16.10
C GLU A 344 9.07 35.60 16.43
N ALA A 345 8.95 34.63 15.50
CA ALA A 345 9.41 33.27 15.71
C ALA A 345 10.92 33.18 15.95
N ILE A 346 11.71 33.92 15.16
CA ILE A 346 13.16 33.99 15.34
C ILE A 346 13.50 34.67 16.68
N HIS A 347 12.79 35.73 17.06
CA HIS A 347 13.00 36.39 18.36
C HIS A 347 12.70 35.47 19.54
N SER A 348 11.62 34.68 19.46
CA SER A 348 11.24 33.63 20.41
C SER A 348 12.34 32.58 20.53
N PHE A 349 12.85 32.07 19.41
CA PHE A 349 13.95 31.11 19.39
C PHE A 349 15.23 31.65 20.03
N ILE A 350 15.67 32.86 19.66
CA ILE A 350 16.88 33.47 20.25
C ILE A 350 16.71 33.65 21.77
N SER A 351 15.51 34.03 22.21
CA SER A 351 15.20 34.17 23.64
C SER A 351 15.22 32.83 24.38
N LYS A 352 14.63 31.77 23.82
CA LYS A 352 14.67 30.40 24.37
C LYS A 352 16.09 29.84 24.39
N MET A 353 16.83 30.02 23.30
CA MET A 353 18.23 29.60 23.18
C MET A 353 19.11 30.27 24.24
N LYS A 354 18.92 31.57 24.49
CA LYS A 354 19.59 32.28 25.60
C LYS A 354 19.35 31.57 26.93
N THR A 355 18.11 31.22 27.24
CA THR A 355 17.76 30.55 28.49
C THR A 355 18.36 29.14 28.58
N HIS A 356 18.26 28.34 27.51
CA HIS A 356 18.62 26.92 27.56
C HIS A 356 20.12 26.65 27.37
N LEU A 357 20.85 27.46 26.60
CA LEU A 357 22.30 27.28 26.39
C LEU A 357 23.14 27.91 27.50
N ILE A 358 22.72 29.05 28.09
CA ILE A 358 23.46 29.72 29.18
C ILE A 358 23.37 28.90 30.48
N ASN A 359 22.26 28.21 30.74
CA ASN A 359 22.09 27.39 31.94
C ASN A 359 22.87 26.06 31.90
N ALA A 360 23.34 25.64 30.72
CA ALA A 360 24.11 24.41 30.54
C ALA A 360 25.63 24.60 30.72
N GLY A 361 26.13 25.84 30.77
CA GLY A 361 27.55 26.16 30.96
C GLY A 361 27.77 27.19 32.08
N ASN A 362 28.32 26.76 33.21
CA ASN A 362 28.60 27.57 34.40
C ASN A 362 29.59 28.76 34.20
N THR A 363 29.93 29.16 32.98
CA THR A 363 31.05 30.07 32.68
C THR A 363 30.68 31.29 31.81
N VAL A 364 29.45 31.42 31.30
CA VAL A 364 29.11 32.42 30.25
C VAL A 364 27.93 33.33 30.63
N SER A 365 27.72 33.62 31.91
CA SER A 365 26.39 34.09 32.35
C SER A 365 26.16 35.61 32.43
N SER A 366 27.17 36.50 32.44
CA SER A 366 26.90 37.94 32.70
C SER A 366 27.27 38.93 31.60
N THR A 367 28.29 38.69 30.78
CA THR A 367 28.77 39.69 29.79
C THR A 367 28.07 39.59 28.43
N VAL A 368 27.35 38.50 28.17
CA VAL A 368 26.88 38.11 26.83
C VAL A 368 25.47 38.63 26.51
N ALA A 369 24.67 39.03 27.50
CA ALA A 369 23.25 39.36 27.30
C ALA A 369 22.97 40.64 26.49
N THR A 370 23.89 41.62 26.45
CA THR A 370 23.71 42.92 25.78
C THR A 370 24.46 43.06 24.46
N ALA A 371 25.50 42.24 24.22
CA ALA A 371 26.28 42.25 22.97
C ALA A 371 25.64 41.43 21.82
N ILE A 372 24.61 40.63 22.11
CA ILE A 372 24.00 39.68 21.17
C ILE A 372 22.98 40.32 20.22
N LEU A 373 22.20 41.32 20.64
CA LEU A 373 21.00 41.73 19.90
C LEU A 373 21.30 42.41 18.56
N GLY A 374 22.32 43.27 18.51
CA GLY A 374 22.65 44.04 17.30
C GLY A 374 23.03 43.18 16.09
N PRO A 375 24.07 42.32 16.18
CA PRO A 375 24.49 41.49 15.05
C PRO A 375 23.44 40.46 14.61
N ILE A 376 22.63 39.92 15.55
CA ILE A 376 21.49 39.04 15.21
C ILE A 376 20.45 39.74 14.35
N PHE A 377 20.10 41.00 14.65
CA PHE A 377 19.18 41.77 13.81
C PHE A 377 19.71 41.98 12.39
N GLY A 378 21.02 42.15 12.23
CA GLY A 378 21.69 42.20 10.93
C GLY A 378 21.53 40.89 10.15
N THR A 379 21.65 39.75 10.82
CA THR A 379 21.42 38.41 10.25
C THR A 379 19.95 38.17 9.87
N ILE A 380 19.00 38.55 10.73
CA ILE A 380 17.55 38.49 10.43
C ILE A 380 17.20 39.36 9.22
N LYS A 381 17.85 40.53 9.07
CA LYS A 381 17.66 41.40 7.91
C LYS A 381 18.17 40.77 6.61
N LYS A 382 19.21 39.93 6.64
CA LYS A 382 19.68 39.19 5.45
C LYS A 382 18.69 38.11 5.03
N VAL A 383 18.18 37.32 5.99
CA VAL A 383 17.07 36.37 5.80
C VAL A 383 15.87 37.07 5.14
N TRP A 384 15.53 38.26 5.64
CA TRP A 384 14.45 39.10 5.12
C TRP A 384 14.63 39.55 3.67
N MET A 385 15.82 40.04 3.31
CA MET A 385 16.11 40.50 1.94
C MET A 385 16.00 39.37 0.91
N LEU A 386 16.37 38.14 1.31
CA LEU A 386 16.38 36.99 0.42
C LEU A 386 14.98 36.35 0.28
N LEU A 387 14.17 36.34 1.35
CA LEU A 387 12.73 36.05 1.24
C LEU A 387 12.03 37.02 0.29
N LYS A 388 12.37 38.32 0.36
CA LYS A 388 11.87 39.33 -0.59
C LYS A 388 12.29 39.03 -2.03
N GLN A 389 13.50 38.54 -2.25
CA GLN A 389 14.02 38.16 -3.56
C GLN A 389 13.38 36.87 -4.11
N GLY A 390 13.21 35.85 -3.27
CA GLY A 390 12.47 34.64 -3.60
C GLY A 390 11.02 34.94 -3.96
N TRP A 391 10.36 35.82 -3.20
CA TRP A 391 9.02 36.30 -3.52
C TRP A 391 8.92 37.08 -4.83
N LYS A 392 9.96 37.85 -5.18
CA LYS A 392 10.03 38.51 -6.49
C LYS A 392 10.06 37.46 -7.61
N SER A 393 10.90 36.44 -7.49
CA SER A 393 10.97 35.33 -8.45
C SER A 393 9.65 34.59 -8.57
N LEU A 394 8.94 34.36 -7.45
CA LEU A 394 7.58 33.80 -7.45
C LEU A 394 6.57 34.69 -8.17
N LYS A 395 6.63 36.02 -7.94
CA LYS A 395 5.79 36.98 -8.67
C LYS A 395 6.08 36.97 -10.16
N ASP A 396 7.34 36.88 -10.55
CA ASP A 396 7.76 36.82 -11.95
C ASP A 396 7.25 35.52 -12.61
N ALA A 397 7.31 34.40 -11.89
CA ALA A 397 6.72 33.14 -12.31
C ALA A 397 5.19 33.24 -12.47
N VAL A 398 4.49 33.85 -11.50
CA VAL A 398 3.03 34.09 -11.61
C VAL A 398 2.70 35.01 -12.79
N ASN A 399 3.48 36.06 -13.00
CA ASN A 399 3.31 37.01 -14.11
C ASN A 399 3.56 36.33 -15.46
N TYR A 400 4.57 35.46 -15.56
CA TYR A 400 4.82 34.63 -16.73
C TYR A 400 3.57 33.83 -17.08
N ILE A 401 2.99 33.09 -16.14
CA ILE A 401 1.79 32.29 -16.43
C ILE A 401 0.55 33.18 -16.67
N LYS A 402 0.49 34.42 -16.16
CA LYS A 402 -0.65 35.34 -16.38
C LYS A 402 -0.54 36.15 -17.69
N SER A 403 0.62 36.18 -18.33
CA SER A 403 0.83 36.96 -19.55
C SER A 403 -0.08 36.47 -20.70
N PRO A 404 -0.61 37.37 -21.54
CA PRO A 404 -1.48 37.02 -22.67
C PRO A 404 -0.84 36.02 -23.64
N GLU A 405 0.47 36.12 -23.86
CA GLU A 405 1.27 35.27 -24.76
C GLU A 405 1.35 33.81 -24.29
N ASN A 406 1.09 33.57 -23.00
CA ASN A 406 1.09 32.24 -22.40
C ASN A 406 -0.31 31.67 -22.19
N LYS A 407 -1.37 32.40 -22.58
CA LYS A 407 -2.75 31.89 -22.57
C LYS A 407 -2.91 30.81 -23.66
N GLY A 408 -3.22 29.58 -23.25
CA GLY A 408 -3.46 28.45 -24.16
C GLY A 408 -2.30 27.44 -24.27
N LYS A 409 -1.16 27.68 -23.60
CA LYS A 409 -0.09 26.67 -23.52
C LYS A 409 -0.54 25.47 -22.67
N PRO A 410 -0.08 24.24 -22.97
CA PRO A 410 -0.34 23.07 -22.13
C PRO A 410 0.09 23.30 -20.68
N ILE A 411 -0.71 22.82 -19.72
CA ILE A 411 -0.49 23.00 -18.28
C ILE A 411 0.90 22.48 -17.87
N SER A 412 1.30 21.30 -18.37
CA SER A 412 2.62 20.71 -18.12
C SER A 412 3.78 21.64 -18.55
N ARG A 413 3.65 22.31 -19.70
CA ARG A 413 4.66 23.25 -20.21
C ARG A 413 4.70 24.54 -19.41
N LEU A 414 3.55 25.04 -18.97
CA LEU A 414 3.47 26.20 -18.07
C LEU A 414 4.10 25.87 -16.72
N LEU A 415 3.82 24.69 -16.15
CA LEU A 415 4.41 24.21 -14.90
C LEU A 415 5.93 24.08 -15.00
N LEU A 416 6.44 23.48 -16.08
CA LEU A 416 7.87 23.30 -16.30
C LEU A 416 8.62 24.64 -16.43
N GLU A 417 8.11 25.57 -17.23
CA GLU A 417 8.74 26.90 -17.39
C GLU A 417 8.63 27.78 -16.14
N THR A 418 7.52 27.65 -15.40
CA THR A 418 7.37 28.29 -14.07
C THR A 418 8.34 27.68 -13.07
N GLY A 419 8.47 26.36 -13.08
CA GLY A 419 9.43 25.61 -12.27
C GLY A 419 10.85 26.07 -12.54
N LYS A 420 11.25 26.29 -13.81
CA LYS A 420 12.55 26.85 -14.16
C LYS A 420 12.77 28.26 -13.62
N ILE A 421 11.76 29.16 -13.66
CA ILE A 421 11.86 30.52 -13.10
C ILE A 421 12.03 30.46 -11.57
N ILE A 422 11.26 29.59 -10.91
CA ILE A 422 11.32 29.37 -9.46
C ILE A 422 12.68 28.77 -9.08
N ILE A 423 13.12 27.71 -9.76
CA ILE A 423 14.40 27.06 -9.56
C ILE A 423 15.54 28.04 -9.84
N ALA A 424 15.54 28.79 -10.93
CA ALA A 424 16.58 29.80 -11.22
C ALA A 424 16.61 30.91 -10.16
N GLY A 425 15.45 31.33 -9.63
CA GLY A 425 15.34 32.27 -8.53
C GLY A 425 15.81 31.73 -7.17
N LEU A 426 15.73 30.41 -6.96
CA LEU A 426 16.15 29.69 -5.75
C LEU A 426 17.61 29.21 -5.80
N THR A 427 18.07 28.69 -6.94
CA THR A 427 19.41 28.12 -7.17
C THR A 427 20.43 29.13 -7.66
N GLY A 428 20.00 30.29 -8.20
CA GLY A 428 20.93 31.32 -8.67
C GLY A 428 21.84 31.91 -7.59
N ALA A 429 21.46 31.86 -6.30
CA ALA A 429 22.27 32.32 -5.17
C ALA A 429 21.70 31.99 -3.76
N GLY A 430 20.69 31.12 -3.59
CA GLY A 430 19.84 31.14 -2.39
C GLY A 430 20.39 30.43 -1.15
N ALA A 431 20.25 29.11 -1.05
CA ALA A 431 20.36 28.38 0.21
C ALA A 431 21.80 28.25 0.77
N LEU A 432 22.79 27.97 -0.09
CA LEU A 432 24.19 27.81 0.34
C LEU A 432 24.83 29.17 0.73
N VAL A 433 24.57 30.22 -0.07
CA VAL A 433 25.03 31.58 0.26
C VAL A 433 24.30 32.14 1.49
N LEU A 434 23.03 31.77 1.72
CA LEU A 434 22.29 32.07 2.95
C LEU A 434 22.99 31.50 4.17
N GLY A 435 23.27 30.20 4.15
CA GLY A 435 23.94 29.50 5.25
C GLY A 435 25.25 30.18 5.62
N GLU A 436 26.12 30.40 4.63
CA GLU A 436 27.41 31.04 4.84
C GLU A 436 27.31 32.52 5.27
N ALA A 437 26.38 33.29 4.72
CA ALA A 437 26.23 34.72 5.05
C ALA A 437 25.62 34.93 6.45
N ILE A 438 24.79 34.00 6.89
CA ILE A 438 24.23 33.93 8.24
C ILE A 438 25.30 33.45 9.21
N GLU A 439 26.01 32.36 8.89
CA GLU A 439 27.11 31.84 9.68
C GLU A 439 28.16 32.93 9.94
N LYS A 440 28.67 33.60 8.90
CA LYS A 440 29.64 34.71 9.03
C LYS A 440 29.09 35.87 9.87
N GLY A 441 27.78 36.13 9.82
CA GLY A 441 27.13 37.15 10.63
C GLY A 441 26.95 36.75 12.10
N LEU A 442 26.79 35.47 12.39
CA LEU A 442 26.64 34.94 13.74
C LEU A 442 28.00 34.67 14.40
N MET A 443 29.02 34.26 13.64
CA MET A 443 30.39 34.05 14.12
C MET A 443 31.03 35.30 14.75
N THR A 444 30.52 36.51 14.45
CA THR A 444 30.98 37.75 15.12
C THR A 444 30.59 37.81 16.59
N ILE A 445 29.72 36.90 17.05
CA ILE A 445 29.27 36.80 18.43
C ILE A 445 29.93 35.55 19.06
N PRO A 446 30.72 35.68 20.14
CA PRO A 446 31.51 34.59 20.71
C PRO A 446 30.73 33.30 21.05
N ILE A 447 29.48 33.41 21.53
CA ILE A 447 28.67 32.23 21.89
C ILE A 447 28.30 31.37 20.68
N PHE A 448 28.25 31.94 19.46
CA PHE A 448 27.91 31.21 18.24
C PHE A 448 29.13 30.59 17.55
N ALA A 449 30.34 30.99 17.94
CA ALA A 449 31.58 30.35 17.49
C ALA A 449 31.89 29.05 18.25
N ILE A 450 31.09 28.69 19.27
CA ILE A 450 31.23 27.42 19.99
C ILE A 450 31.02 26.27 19.00
N GLU A 451 32.05 25.43 18.86
CA GLU A 451 31.97 24.21 18.08
C GLU A 451 31.15 23.17 18.82
N ILE A 452 30.15 22.64 18.12
CA ILE A 452 29.42 21.46 18.56
C ILE A 452 30.10 20.26 17.88
N PRO A 453 30.63 19.30 18.67
CA PRO A 453 31.22 18.10 18.11
C PRO A 453 30.29 17.47 17.08
N LEU A 454 30.87 17.03 15.96
CA LEU A 454 30.21 16.38 14.82
C LEU A 454 29.44 17.26 13.85
N ILE A 455 28.99 18.46 14.18
CA ILE A 455 28.10 19.24 13.29
C ILE A 455 28.53 20.70 13.07
N GLY A 456 29.72 21.08 13.56
CA GLY A 456 30.33 22.38 13.34
C GLY A 456 29.91 23.44 14.36
N SER A 457 30.18 24.71 14.05
CA SER A 457 29.85 25.82 14.94
C SER A 457 28.34 26.02 15.08
N LEU A 458 27.90 26.55 16.22
CA LEU A 458 26.50 26.95 16.44
C LEU A 458 26.02 27.94 15.36
N ALA A 459 26.92 28.83 14.90
CA ALA A 459 26.67 29.75 13.79
C ALA A 459 26.37 29.02 12.48
N ASN A 460 27.14 27.99 12.14
CA ASN A 460 26.95 27.19 10.92
C ASN A 460 25.61 26.45 10.94
N ILE A 461 25.31 25.77 12.05
CA ILE A 461 24.07 25.00 12.21
C ILE A 461 22.84 25.91 12.06
N ILE A 462 22.86 27.10 12.68
CA ILE A 462 21.78 28.08 12.57
C ILE A 462 21.71 28.67 11.15
N GLY A 463 22.85 28.86 10.49
CA GLY A 463 22.94 29.28 9.09
C GLY A 463 22.24 28.31 8.15
N ILE A 464 22.65 27.04 8.20
CA ILE A 464 22.06 25.94 7.45
C ILE A 464 20.55 25.87 7.69
N PHE A 465 20.14 25.90 8.96
CA PHE A 465 18.73 25.83 9.35
C PHE A 465 17.89 26.99 8.80
N LEU A 466 18.33 28.23 8.97
CA LEU A 466 17.60 29.40 8.49
C LEU A 466 17.58 29.46 6.95
N GLY A 467 18.64 28.96 6.29
CA GLY A 467 18.67 28.77 4.84
C GLY A 467 17.59 27.79 4.36
N ALA A 468 17.50 26.62 5.01
CA ALA A 468 16.49 25.59 4.73
C ALA A 468 15.06 26.10 4.96
N VAL A 469 14.82 26.81 6.07
CA VAL A 469 13.54 27.46 6.36
C VAL A 469 13.13 28.42 5.24
N VAL A 470 14.04 29.29 4.79
CA VAL A 470 13.74 30.27 3.73
C VAL A 470 13.40 29.58 2.42
N ALA A 471 14.18 28.58 2.02
CA ALA A 471 13.94 27.79 0.82
C ALA A 471 12.60 27.05 0.90
N GLY A 472 12.32 26.39 2.02
CA GLY A 472 11.07 25.67 2.25
C GLY A 472 9.84 26.58 2.22
N ILE A 473 9.90 27.77 2.82
CA ILE A 473 8.80 28.76 2.76
C ILE A 473 8.55 29.21 1.31
N ILE A 474 9.60 29.51 0.54
CA ILE A 474 9.44 29.94 -0.86
C ILE A 474 8.88 28.79 -1.70
N GLY A 475 9.38 27.57 -1.52
CA GLY A 475 8.87 26.35 -2.16
C GLY A 475 7.40 26.12 -1.83
N ALA A 476 7.01 26.30 -0.57
CA ALA A 476 5.62 26.18 -0.13
C ALA A 476 4.69 27.16 -0.82
N ILE A 477 5.13 28.42 -0.93
CA ILE A 477 4.35 29.46 -1.59
C ILE A 477 4.23 29.14 -3.08
N ALA A 478 5.29 28.63 -3.72
CA ALA A 478 5.23 28.12 -5.10
C ALA A 478 4.21 27.00 -5.25
N ILE A 479 4.28 25.97 -4.41
CA ILE A 479 3.37 24.81 -4.43
C ILE A 479 1.92 25.29 -4.27
N ASN A 480 1.62 26.10 -3.25
CA ASN A 480 0.27 26.64 -3.02
C ASN A 480 -0.26 27.45 -4.21
N LEU A 481 0.60 28.24 -4.88
CA LEU A 481 0.21 29.01 -6.06
C LEU A 481 -0.04 28.12 -7.28
N ILE A 482 0.74 27.05 -7.43
CA ILE A 482 0.55 26.02 -8.46
C ILE A 482 -0.75 25.27 -8.21
N GLU A 483 -0.92 24.70 -7.02
CA GLU A 483 -2.10 23.96 -6.56
C GLU A 483 -3.36 24.78 -6.80
N LYS A 484 -3.44 26.04 -6.35
CA LYS A 484 -4.61 26.90 -6.59
C LYS A 484 -4.95 27.13 -8.05
N ARG A 485 -3.96 27.04 -8.94
CA ARG A 485 -4.17 27.23 -10.37
C ARG A 485 -4.67 25.96 -11.05
N ILE A 486 -4.23 24.80 -10.59
CA ILE A 486 -4.66 23.48 -11.10
C ILE A 486 -5.80 22.87 -10.28
N GLU A 487 -6.19 23.49 -9.16
CA GLU A 487 -7.18 23.01 -8.19
C GLU A 487 -8.48 22.59 -8.87
N LYS A 488 -8.98 23.40 -9.81
CA LYS A 488 -10.20 23.07 -10.56
C LYS A 488 -10.04 21.85 -11.46
N SER A 489 -8.87 21.67 -12.07
CA SER A 489 -8.57 20.49 -12.89
C SER A 489 -8.44 19.26 -12.02
N GLN A 490 -7.61 19.32 -10.97
CA GLN A 490 -7.40 18.21 -10.05
C GLN A 490 -8.71 17.78 -9.35
N LYS A 491 -9.53 18.74 -8.91
CA LYS A 491 -10.87 18.42 -8.37
C LYS A 491 -11.79 17.83 -9.42
N ALA A 492 -11.70 18.23 -10.68
CA ALA A 492 -12.48 17.62 -11.76
C ALA A 492 -12.00 16.19 -12.06
N ASP A 493 -10.70 15.94 -12.05
CA ASP A 493 -10.11 14.61 -12.28
C ASP A 493 -10.45 13.65 -11.14
N VAL A 494 -10.33 14.09 -9.87
CA VAL A 494 -10.74 13.30 -8.70
C VAL A 494 -12.25 13.10 -8.68
N VAL A 495 -13.08 14.09 -9.05
CA VAL A 495 -14.53 13.89 -9.19
C VAL A 495 -14.85 12.90 -10.31
N LYS A 496 -14.11 12.94 -11.42
CA LYS A 496 -14.28 11.97 -12.51
C LYS A 496 -13.96 10.55 -12.03
N ALA A 497 -12.83 10.37 -11.34
CA ALA A 497 -12.47 9.09 -10.74
C ALA A 497 -13.49 8.64 -9.68
N GLN A 498 -13.98 9.54 -8.84
CA GLN A 498 -15.06 9.26 -7.88
C GLN A 498 -16.34 8.82 -8.59
N VAL A 499 -16.72 9.44 -9.71
CA VAL A 499 -17.91 9.07 -10.47
C VAL A 499 -17.74 7.70 -11.13
N GLU A 500 -16.59 7.43 -11.75
CA GLU A 500 -16.26 6.13 -12.35
C GLU A 500 -16.32 5.03 -11.28
N LYS A 501 -15.62 5.24 -10.16
CA LYS A 501 -15.61 4.32 -9.01
C LYS A 501 -16.99 4.17 -8.35
N SER A 502 -17.76 5.25 -8.23
CA SER A 502 -19.14 5.20 -7.70
C SER A 502 -20.06 4.40 -8.61
N ASN A 503 -19.87 4.46 -9.93
CA ASN A 503 -20.64 3.65 -10.87
C ASN A 503 -20.29 2.16 -10.75
N GLU A 504 -19.02 1.83 -10.51
CA GLU A 504 -18.57 0.46 -10.22
C GLU A 504 -19.23 -0.07 -8.94
N VAL A 505 -19.20 0.72 -7.85
CA VAL A 505 -19.89 0.43 -6.58
C VAL A 505 -21.40 0.22 -6.79
N LEU A 506 -22.08 1.11 -7.54
CA LEU A 506 -23.51 0.98 -7.81
C LEU A 506 -23.84 -0.29 -8.61
N ASN A 507 -23.01 -0.65 -9.57
CA ASN A 507 -23.18 -1.88 -10.36
C ASN A 507 -22.99 -3.12 -9.47
N LEU A 508 -21.95 -3.13 -8.62
CA LEU A 508 -21.73 -4.21 -7.65
C LEU A 508 -22.88 -4.31 -6.63
N GLN A 509 -23.36 -3.20 -6.09
CA GLN A 509 -24.54 -3.18 -5.20
C GLN A 509 -25.79 -3.76 -5.87
N HIS A 510 -25.99 -3.44 -7.14
CA HIS A 510 -27.09 -3.98 -7.93
C HIS A 510 -26.95 -5.49 -8.14
N GLN A 511 -25.73 -5.96 -8.43
CA GLN A 511 -25.43 -7.40 -8.56
C GLN A 511 -25.63 -8.14 -7.24
N VAL A 512 -25.12 -7.61 -6.12
CA VAL A 512 -25.38 -8.16 -4.77
C VAL A 512 -26.88 -8.26 -4.53
N ARG A 513 -27.65 -7.19 -4.79
CA ARG A 513 -29.11 -7.20 -4.62
C ARG A 513 -29.79 -8.30 -5.43
N ILE A 514 -29.47 -8.42 -6.72
CA ILE A 514 -30.07 -9.46 -7.58
C ILE A 514 -29.75 -10.85 -7.02
N VAL A 515 -28.49 -11.09 -6.65
CA VAL A 515 -28.07 -12.38 -6.13
C VAL A 515 -28.78 -12.69 -4.80
N SER A 516 -28.87 -11.73 -3.88
CA SER A 516 -29.62 -11.88 -2.62
C SER A 516 -31.11 -12.15 -2.86
N GLU A 517 -31.74 -11.49 -3.84
CA GLU A 517 -33.15 -11.70 -4.20
C GLU A 517 -33.39 -13.10 -4.77
N VAL A 518 -32.51 -13.56 -5.66
CA VAL A 518 -32.57 -14.92 -6.24
C VAL A 518 -32.31 -15.97 -5.15
N ASN A 519 -31.31 -15.75 -4.29
CA ASN A 519 -30.98 -16.64 -3.18
C ASN A 519 -32.15 -16.77 -2.19
N LEU A 520 -32.85 -15.67 -1.93
CA LEU A 520 -34.04 -15.65 -1.07
C LEU A 520 -35.18 -16.49 -1.65
N GLU A 521 -35.50 -16.34 -2.93
CA GLU A 521 -36.54 -17.14 -3.58
C GLU A 521 -36.14 -18.62 -3.66
N HIS A 522 -34.86 -18.93 -3.93
CA HIS A 522 -34.34 -20.29 -3.88
C HIS A 522 -34.48 -20.92 -2.48
N THR A 523 -34.06 -20.20 -1.44
CA THR A 523 -34.19 -20.64 -0.04
C THR A 523 -35.64 -20.90 0.35
N LYS A 524 -36.56 -20.02 -0.08
CA LYS A 524 -38.00 -20.16 0.16
C LYS A 524 -38.60 -21.37 -0.56
N ALA A 525 -38.19 -21.62 -1.81
CA ALA A 525 -38.61 -22.80 -2.56
C ALA A 525 -38.13 -24.09 -1.88
N ASN A 526 -36.87 -24.13 -1.44
CA ASN A 526 -36.30 -25.27 -0.71
C ASN A 526 -37.01 -25.51 0.63
N ALA A 527 -37.26 -24.46 1.41
CA ALA A 527 -38.01 -24.57 2.66
C ALA A 527 -39.44 -25.13 2.42
N ALA A 528 -40.12 -24.67 1.38
CA ALA A 528 -41.45 -25.17 1.02
C ALA A 528 -41.41 -26.65 0.59
N LYS A 529 -40.40 -27.05 -0.19
CA LYS A 529 -40.15 -28.45 -0.58
C LYS A 529 -39.90 -29.33 0.63
N GLU A 530 -39.02 -28.93 1.55
CA GLU A 530 -38.75 -29.69 2.78
C GLU A 530 -39.98 -29.82 3.69
N ILE A 531 -40.81 -28.78 3.77
CA ILE A 531 -42.08 -28.84 4.52
C ILE A 531 -43.01 -29.87 3.87
N LYS A 532 -43.16 -29.82 2.54
CA LYS A 532 -43.97 -30.78 1.78
C LYS A 532 -43.47 -32.21 1.98
N ASP A 533 -42.17 -32.45 1.86
CA ASP A 533 -41.58 -33.78 2.01
C ASP A 533 -41.77 -34.33 3.43
N ARG A 534 -41.64 -33.48 4.46
CA ARG A 534 -41.96 -33.85 5.85
C ARG A 534 -43.44 -34.20 6.03
N HIS A 535 -44.35 -33.45 5.41
CA HIS A 535 -45.78 -33.78 5.46
C HIS A 535 -46.10 -35.10 4.76
N VAL A 536 -45.47 -35.40 3.62
CA VAL A 536 -45.61 -36.69 2.93
C VAL A 536 -45.07 -37.82 3.79
N ALA A 537 -43.89 -37.66 4.39
CA ALA A 537 -43.31 -38.65 5.30
C ALA A 537 -44.22 -38.92 6.52
N ALA A 538 -44.74 -37.87 7.15
CA ALA A 538 -45.67 -38.00 8.27
C ALA A 538 -46.97 -38.70 7.87
N ALA A 539 -47.54 -38.39 6.69
CA ALA A 539 -48.73 -39.05 6.18
C ALA A 539 -48.50 -40.55 5.93
N ASN A 540 -47.34 -40.91 5.38
CA ASN A 540 -46.96 -42.31 5.19
C ASN A 540 -46.84 -43.05 6.52
N MET A 541 -46.16 -42.47 7.52
CA MET A 541 -46.05 -43.05 8.87
C MET A 541 -47.43 -43.22 9.54
N MET A 542 -48.32 -42.24 9.41
CA MET A 542 -49.69 -42.33 9.93
C MET A 542 -50.49 -43.43 9.23
N SER A 543 -50.37 -43.55 7.90
CA SER A 543 -51.02 -44.61 7.14
C SER A 543 -50.54 -46.00 7.56
N GLU A 544 -49.23 -46.16 7.75
CA GLU A 544 -48.63 -47.40 8.25
C GLU A 544 -49.10 -47.73 9.67
N SER A 545 -49.13 -46.74 10.57
CA SER A 545 -49.67 -46.90 11.93
C SER A 545 -51.14 -47.34 11.91
N LEU A 546 -51.97 -46.74 11.06
CA LEU A 546 -53.39 -47.10 10.92
C LEU A 546 -53.55 -48.52 10.36
N LYS A 547 -52.74 -48.92 9.38
CA LYS A 547 -52.72 -50.31 8.88
C LYS A 547 -52.37 -51.31 9.98
N ASN A 548 -51.35 -50.99 10.79
CA ASN A 548 -50.95 -51.85 11.91
C ASN A 548 -52.05 -51.95 12.99
N ILE A 549 -52.75 -50.85 13.29
CA ILE A 549 -53.91 -50.88 14.20
C ILE A 549 -55.03 -51.73 13.62
N ALA A 550 -55.37 -51.54 12.33
CA ALA A 550 -56.42 -52.29 11.67
C ALA A 550 -56.12 -53.81 11.66
N ALA A 551 -54.88 -54.20 11.36
CA ALA A 551 -54.46 -55.60 11.40
C ALA A 551 -54.53 -56.21 12.82
N ASN A 552 -54.25 -55.44 13.87
CA ASN A 552 -54.41 -55.88 15.26
C ASN A 552 -55.87 -55.92 15.73
N CYS A 553 -56.81 -55.39 14.93
CA CYS A 553 -58.25 -55.41 15.20
C CYS A 553 -59.01 -56.37 14.28
N GLU A 554 -58.34 -57.13 13.40
CA GLU A 554 -58.97 -58.25 12.69
C GLU A 554 -59.38 -59.32 13.72
N ASP A 555 -60.61 -59.84 13.54
CA ASP A 555 -61.28 -60.73 14.50
C ASP A 555 -60.37 -61.91 14.89
N ASP A 556 -60.10 -62.04 16.19
CA ASP A 556 -59.47 -63.23 16.74
C ASP A 556 -60.47 -64.38 16.60
N GLU A 557 -60.26 -65.26 15.60
CA GLU A 557 -61.09 -66.45 15.38
C GLU A 557 -61.28 -67.27 16.67
N SER A 558 -60.36 -67.19 17.65
CA SER A 558 -60.54 -67.86 18.94
C SER A 558 -61.69 -67.29 19.76
N ILE A 559 -61.99 -65.98 19.65
CA ILE A 559 -63.11 -65.32 20.33
C ILE A 559 -64.43 -65.71 19.66
N GLN A 560 -64.47 -65.78 18.33
CA GLN A 560 -65.64 -66.26 17.59
C GLN A 560 -65.93 -67.73 17.90
N ASN A 561 -64.91 -68.58 17.86
CA ASN A 561 -65.06 -69.99 18.26
C ASN A 561 -65.52 -70.14 19.71
N THR A 562 -65.08 -69.26 20.62
CA THR A 562 -65.56 -69.26 22.02
C THR A 562 -67.04 -68.86 22.11
N PHE A 563 -67.50 -67.90 21.31
CA PHE A 563 -68.92 -67.53 21.26
C PHE A 563 -69.77 -68.63 20.63
N ASP A 564 -69.28 -69.27 19.56
CA ASP A 564 -69.96 -70.40 18.94
C ASP A 564 -70.03 -71.61 19.88
N ASP A 565 -68.98 -71.89 20.66
CA ASP A 565 -68.98 -72.92 21.71
C ASP A 565 -69.96 -72.59 22.84
N ILE A 566 -70.08 -71.31 23.23
CA ILE A 566 -71.04 -70.85 24.24
C ILE A 566 -72.48 -70.98 23.71
N ASP A 567 -72.74 -70.62 22.45
CA ASP A 567 -74.06 -70.73 21.83
C ASP A 567 -74.47 -72.21 21.67
N ASN A 568 -73.53 -73.10 21.29
CA ASN A 568 -73.78 -74.54 21.26
C ASN A 568 -74.11 -75.11 22.66
N LEU A 569 -73.44 -74.64 23.71
CA LEU A 569 -73.75 -75.01 25.10
C LEU A 569 -75.14 -74.52 25.54
N PHE A 570 -75.58 -73.35 25.07
CA PHE A 570 -76.92 -72.84 25.35
C PHE A 570 -78.01 -73.61 24.61
N ASP A 571 -77.75 -74.01 23.37
CA ASP A 571 -78.67 -74.85 22.60
C ASP A 571 -78.84 -76.23 23.26
N GLU A 572 -77.74 -76.86 23.73
CA GLU A 572 -77.80 -78.13 24.47
C GLU A 572 -78.59 -78.02 25.80
N LEU A 573 -78.54 -76.87 26.48
CA LEU A 573 -79.32 -76.61 27.70
C LEU A 573 -80.81 -76.33 27.44
N SER A 574 -81.19 -76.05 26.19
CA SER A 574 -82.56 -75.72 25.81
C SER A 574 -83.38 -76.92 25.31
N GLU A 575 -82.72 -78.08 25.13
CA GLU A 575 -83.34 -79.35 24.74
C GLU A 575 -83.58 -80.35 25.90
N GLU A 576 -83.30 -79.97 27.17
CA GLU A 576 -83.75 -80.66 28.41
C GLU A 576 -84.89 -79.90 29.11
#